data_AF-A0A527WFP7-F1
#
_entry.id   AF-A0A527WFP7-F1
#
_cell.length_a   1.000
_cell.length_b   1.000
_cell.length_c   1.000
_cell.angle_alpha   90.00
_cell.angle_beta   90.00
_cell.angle_gamma   90.00
#
_symmetry.space_group_name_H-M   'P 1'
#
loop_
_entity.id
_entity.type
_entity.pdbx_description
1 polymer ?
#
loop_
_entity_poly.entity_id
_entity_poly.type
_entity_poly.pdbx_seq_one_letter_code
_entity_poly.pdbx_strand_id
1 'polypeptide(L)' 'MSKFTILLGGDLIRTPLLDRQVEGTRVIAADAGISHART' A
#
# COMPACT_ATOMS: atom_id res chain seq x y z
N MET A 1 14.63 -12.11 -3.36
CA MET A 1 14.62 -10.63 -3.40
C MET A 1 13.45 -10.09 -2.59
N SER A 2 13.63 -8.96 -1.89
CA SER A 2 12.55 -8.34 -1.10
C SER A 2 11.53 -7.65 -1.99
N LYS A 3 10.24 -7.75 -1.66
CA LYS A 3 9.16 -7.00 -2.32
C LYS A 3 8.78 -5.79 -1.48
N PHE A 4 8.34 -4.73 -2.16
CA PHE A 4 7.90 -3.49 -1.52
C PHE A 4 6.56 -3.06 -2.10
N THR A 5 5.72 -2.47 -1.26
CA THR A 5 4.53 -1.73 -1.66
C THR A 5 4.78 -0.25 -1.42
N ILE A 6 4.57 0.57 -2.45
CA ILE A 6 4.68 2.02 -2.34
C ILE A 6 3.27 2.61 -2.33
N LEU A 7 2.90 3.29 -1.26
CA LEU A 7 1.63 3.99 -1.13
C LEU A 7 1.82 5.46 -1.53
N LEU A 8 1.09 5.86 -2.57
CA LEU A 8 1.06 7.23 -3.12
C LEU A 8 -0.30 7.87 -2.82
N GLY A 9 -0.42 9.17 -3.04
CA GLY A 9 -1.70 9.87 -2.89
C GLY A 9 -2.71 9.54 -3.99
N GLY A 10 -3.98 9.79 -3.71
CA GLY A 10 -5.10 9.60 -4.64
C GLY A 10 -6.24 8.81 -4.01
N ASP A 11 -7.32 8.64 -4.76
CA ASP A 11 -8.41 7.77 -4.34
C ASP A 11 -8.00 6.31 -4.51
N LEU A 12 -8.17 5.51 -3.45
CA LEU A 12 -7.85 4.09 -3.43
C LEU A 12 -9.07 3.29 -3.01
N ILE A 13 -9.52 2.40 -3.90
CA ILE A 13 -10.54 1.41 -3.57
C ILE A 13 -9.84 0.09 -3.26
N ARG A 14 -9.98 -0.37 -2.02
CA ARG A 14 -9.42 -1.65 -1.57
C ARG A 14 -10.12 -2.81 -2.27
N THR A 15 -9.36 -3.75 -2.82
CA THR A 15 -9.88 -4.96 -3.45
C THR A 15 -9.19 -6.21 -2.89
N PRO A 16 -9.82 -7.39 -2.95
CA PRO A 16 -9.18 -8.64 -2.50
C PRO A 16 -7.88 -8.96 -3.23
N LEU A 17 -7.73 -8.54 -4.49
CA LEU A 17 -6.49 -8.74 -5.25
C LEU A 17 -5.38 -7.82 -4.72
N LEU A 18 -5.71 -6.55 -4.44
CA LEU A 18 -4.76 -5.60 -3.86
C LEU A 18 -4.23 -6.11 -2.51
N ASP A 19 -5.11 -6.63 -1.65
CA ASP A 19 -4.71 -7.19 -0.36
C ASP A 19 -3.66 -8.30 -0.51
N ARG A 20 -3.88 -9.25 -1.42
CA ARG A 20 -2.93 -10.34 -1.70
C ARG A 20 -1.61 -9.85 -2.29
N GLN A 21 -1.62 -8.74 -3.02
CA GLN A 21 -0.41 -8.16 -3.61
C GLN A 21 0.43 -7.40 -2.57
N VAL A 22 -0.23 -6.76 -1.60
CA VAL A 22 0.44 -6.04 -0.50
C VAL A 22 0.93 -7.01 0.57
N GLU A 23 0.26 -8.15 0.75
CA GLU A 23 0.64 -9.17 1.73
C GLU A 23 2.10 -9.63 1.57
N GLY A 24 2.83 -9.64 2.69
CA GLY A 24 4.24 -10.04 2.74
C GLY A 24 5.21 -9.03 2.10
N THR A 25 4.75 -7.83 1.70
CA THR A 25 5.63 -6.77 1.21
C THR A 25 6.04 -5.80 2.32
N ARG A 26 7.21 -5.19 2.19
CA ARG A 26 7.61 -4.05 3.03
C ARG A 26 6.95 -2.78 2.51
N VAL A 27 6.18 -2.10 3.36
CA VAL A 27 5.43 -0.91 2.96
C VAL A 27 6.28 0.36 3.10
N ILE A 28 6.25 1.21 2.08
CA ILE A 28 6.80 2.57 2.07
C ILE A 28 5.65 3.51 1.72
N ALA A 29 5.33 4.45 2.61
CA ALA A 29 4.28 5.44 2.36
C ALA A 29 4.89 6.84 2.32
N ALA A 30 4.43 7.68 1.39
CA ALA A 30 4.93 9.04 1.20
C ALA A 30 3.77 10.03 1.02
N ASP A 31 3.97 11.27 1.47
CA ASP A 31 3.03 12.38 1.37
C ASP A 31 1.58 12.00 1.78
N ALA A 32 0.60 12.29 0.92
CA ALA A 32 -0.79 11.94 1.13
C ALA A 32 -1.04 10.42 1.18
N GLY A 33 -0.13 9.60 0.64
CA GLY A 33 -0.20 8.14 0.65
C GLY A 33 -0.06 7.52 2.05
N ILE A 34 0.48 8.27 3.04
CA ILE A 34 0.48 7.86 4.45
C ILE A 34 -0.95 7.59 4.97
N SER A 35 -1.96 8.27 4.40
CA SER A 35 -3.36 8.05 4.76
C SER A 35 -3.86 6.62 4.47
N HIS A 36 -3.29 5.94 3.47
CA HIS A 36 -3.63 4.55 3.13
C HIS A 36 -3.01 3.52 4.10
N ALA A 37 -2.04 3.92 4.92
CA ALA A 37 -1.36 3.05 5.89
C ALA A 37 -2.04 3.04 7.28
N ARG A 38 -3.23 3.65 7.40
CA ARG A 38 -3.98 3.70 8.66
C ARG A 38 -4.53 2.31 9.03
N THR A 39 -4.61 2.05 10.33
CA THR A 39 -4.92 0.74 10.94
C THR A 39 -6.41 0.41 10.92
#